data_AF-A0A1F6DD71-F1
#
_entry.id   AF-A0A1F6DD71-F1
#
_cell.length_a   1.000
_cell.length_b   1.000
_cell.length_c   1.000
_cell.angle_alpha   90.00
_cell.angle_beta   90.00
_cell.angle_gamma   90.00
#
_symmetry.space_group_name_H-M   'P 1'
#
loop_
_entity.id
_entity.type
_entity.pdbx_description
1 polymer ?
#
loop_
_entity_poly.entity_id
_entity_poly.type
_entity_poly.pdbx_seq_one_letter_code
_entity_poly.pdbx_strand_id
1 'polypeptide(L)'
;MAVEKATFGEGIAPEAMATRAQMRSRIELFAREKFPEGFLLAEHEGVIVGYMIMFPTALTPEECASWDMATDCGNLAGTFDMTAQNMFMVSFAVVYSAPDNTSALLALTSQVIRLDRLRKYGYTQDCCMFCSRMPGFAKAHKKTRISAEKYWRLEDPQGAPRDAALYQYHRMTAEKPFKIMLDGYQPDVLSGGHGVLFALRNPVLNICTLATLIANK
;
A
#
# COMPACT_ATOMS: atom_id res chain seq x y z
N MET A 1 9.01 0.59 -15.19
CA MET A 1 10.18 1.29 -14.61
C MET A 1 10.08 2.82 -14.67
N ALA A 2 9.35 3.45 -15.61
CA ALA A 2 9.14 4.90 -15.58
C ALA A 2 8.22 5.36 -14.43
N VAL A 3 7.23 4.53 -14.06
CA VAL A 3 6.20 4.88 -13.06
C VAL A 3 6.78 5.00 -11.65
N GLU A 4 7.48 3.99 -11.12
CA GLU A 4 8.01 4.01 -9.74
C GLU A 4 8.92 5.21 -9.46
N LYS A 5 9.84 5.49 -10.39
CA LYS A 5 10.76 6.63 -10.27
C LYS A 5 10.03 7.97 -10.29
N ALA A 6 8.98 8.08 -11.11
CA ALA A 6 8.16 9.29 -11.18
C ALA A 6 7.23 9.42 -9.96
N THR A 7 6.81 8.33 -9.33
CA THR A 7 5.84 8.37 -8.24
C THR A 7 6.46 8.55 -6.86
N PHE A 8 7.55 7.82 -6.56
CA PHE A 8 8.06 7.76 -5.19
C PHE A 8 8.95 8.94 -4.79
N GLY A 9 9.36 9.74 -5.78
CA GLY A 9 10.12 10.97 -5.57
C GLY A 9 11.52 10.74 -5.01
N GLU A 10 12.10 11.79 -4.42
CA GLU A 10 13.43 11.73 -3.78
C GLU A 10 13.39 11.00 -2.43
N GLY A 11 14.53 10.41 -2.04
CA GLY A 11 14.72 9.81 -0.72
C GLY A 11 14.13 8.42 -0.53
N ILE A 12 13.73 7.75 -1.60
CA ILE A 12 13.59 6.29 -1.64
C ILE A 12 14.89 5.71 -2.19
N ALA A 13 15.53 4.80 -1.44
CA ALA A 13 16.70 4.11 -1.94
C ALA A 13 16.31 3.22 -3.14
N PRO A 14 17.17 3.05 -4.17
CA PRO A 14 16.86 2.25 -5.35
C PRO A 14 16.28 0.85 -5.04
N GLU A 15 16.66 0.29 -3.90
CA GLU A 15 16.25 -1.01 -3.36
C GLU A 15 14.76 -1.08 -2.98
N ALA A 16 14.09 0.06 -2.75
CA ALA A 16 12.64 0.08 -2.51
C ALA A 16 11.81 0.08 -3.80
N MET A 17 12.43 0.27 -4.96
CA MET A 17 11.76 0.11 -6.25
C MET A 17 11.86 -1.34 -6.71
N ALA A 18 10.77 -1.88 -7.25
CA ALA A 18 10.81 -3.25 -7.74
C ALA A 18 11.66 -3.32 -9.01
N THR A 19 12.63 -4.24 -9.01
CA THR A 19 13.43 -4.52 -10.20
C THR A 19 12.55 -5.11 -11.32
N ARG A 20 13.02 -5.04 -12.58
CA ARG A 20 12.35 -5.71 -13.70
C ARG A 20 12.18 -7.21 -13.46
N ALA A 21 13.15 -7.84 -12.81
CA ALA A 21 13.11 -9.26 -12.48
C ALA A 21 12.00 -9.55 -11.45
N GLN A 22 11.90 -8.74 -10.39
CA GLN A 22 10.81 -8.86 -9.41
C GLN A 22 9.43 -8.63 -10.05
N MET A 23 9.27 -7.59 -10.87
CA MET A 23 7.99 -7.35 -11.58
C MET A 23 7.61 -8.54 -12.47
N ARG A 24 8.56 -9.10 -13.23
CA ARG A 24 8.33 -10.29 -14.05
C ARG A 24 7.93 -11.49 -13.20
N SER A 25 8.66 -11.76 -12.12
CA SER A 25 8.37 -12.86 -11.19
C SER A 25 6.96 -12.78 -10.61
N ARG A 26 6.50 -11.57 -10.26
CA ARG A 26 5.13 -11.34 -9.75
C ARG A 26 4.07 -11.64 -10.81
N ILE A 27 4.28 -11.19 -12.04
CA ILE A 27 3.38 -11.48 -13.17
C ILE A 27 3.30 -12.98 -13.43
N GLU A 28 4.45 -13.67 -13.46
CA GLU A 28 4.52 -15.12 -13.69
C GLU A 28 3.86 -15.91 -12.55
N LEU A 29 4.06 -15.49 -11.29
CA LEU A 29 3.37 -16.06 -10.13
C LEU A 29 1.85 -15.95 -10.30
N PHE A 30 1.33 -14.75 -10.55
CA PHE A 30 -0.11 -14.54 -10.70
C PHE A 30 -0.73 -15.26 -11.88
N ALA A 31 -0.01 -15.34 -13.01
CA ALA A 31 -0.45 -16.12 -14.16
C ALA A 31 -0.56 -17.62 -13.83
N ARG A 32 0.45 -18.18 -13.14
CA ARG A 32 0.47 -19.59 -12.73
C ARG A 32 -0.65 -19.91 -11.75
N GLU A 33 -0.83 -19.06 -10.74
CA GLU A 33 -1.84 -19.25 -9.69
C GLU A 33 -3.26 -18.85 -10.13
N LYS A 34 -3.42 -18.36 -11.38
CA LYS A 34 -4.69 -17.87 -11.93
C LYS A 34 -5.29 -16.72 -11.08
N PHE A 35 -4.43 -15.76 -10.71
CA PHE A 35 -4.77 -14.54 -9.98
C PHE A 35 -4.42 -13.25 -10.75
N PRO A 36 -4.84 -13.09 -12.02
CA PRO A 36 -4.48 -11.90 -12.80
C PRO A 36 -4.95 -10.59 -12.15
N GLU A 37 -6.03 -10.62 -11.36
CA GLU A 37 -6.57 -9.47 -10.62
C GLU A 37 -5.65 -8.97 -9.50
N GLY A 38 -4.59 -9.71 -9.14
CA GLY A 38 -3.54 -9.26 -8.24
C GLY A 38 -2.63 -8.17 -8.82
N PHE A 39 -2.69 -7.93 -10.13
CA PHE A 39 -1.90 -6.89 -10.82
C PHE A 39 -2.82 -5.94 -11.59
N LEU A 40 -3.11 -4.79 -11.00
CA LEU A 40 -3.94 -3.76 -11.60
C LEU A 40 -3.05 -2.75 -12.33
N LEU A 41 -3.48 -2.35 -13.53
CA LEU A 41 -2.84 -1.32 -14.34
C LEU A 41 -3.83 -0.19 -14.60
N ALA A 42 -3.35 1.03 -14.56
CA ALA A 42 -4.04 2.20 -15.09
C ALA A 42 -3.35 2.63 -16.38
N GLU A 43 -4.12 2.67 -17.47
CA GLU A 43 -3.66 3.10 -18.79
C GLU A 43 -4.39 4.38 -19.20
N HIS A 44 -3.65 5.34 -19.75
CA HIS A 44 -4.19 6.55 -20.34
C HIS A 44 -3.47 6.80 -21.67
N GLU A 45 -4.25 6.95 -22.75
CA GLU A 45 -3.74 7.19 -24.10
C GLU A 45 -2.68 6.16 -24.58
N GLY A 46 -2.87 4.87 -24.26
CA GLY A 46 -1.91 3.82 -24.65
C GLY A 46 -0.69 3.69 -23.74
N VAL A 47 -0.62 4.47 -22.65
CA VAL A 47 0.53 4.49 -21.74
C VAL A 47 0.13 4.07 -20.33
N ILE A 48 0.92 3.20 -19.71
CA ILE A 48 0.75 2.83 -18.29
C ILE A 48 1.15 4.02 -17.42
N VAL A 49 0.16 4.60 -16.74
CA VAL A 49 0.32 5.76 -15.85
C VAL A 49 0.26 5.39 -14.37
N GLY A 50 -0.19 4.19 -14.05
CA GLY A 50 -0.23 3.71 -12.67
C GLY A 50 -0.40 2.20 -12.59
N TYR A 51 -0.15 1.65 -11.42
CA TYR A 51 -0.40 0.25 -11.12
C TYR A 51 -0.60 0.03 -9.62
N MET A 52 -1.23 -1.09 -9.29
CA MET A 52 -1.35 -1.59 -7.93
C MET A 52 -1.15 -3.10 -7.94
N ILE A 53 -0.37 -3.60 -6.98
CA ILE A 53 -0.06 -5.02 -6.85
C ILE A 53 -0.50 -5.47 -5.46
N MET A 54 -1.36 -6.48 -5.43
CA MET A 54 -1.90 -7.07 -4.22
C MET A 54 -1.94 -8.59 -4.34
N PHE A 55 -1.85 -9.28 -3.21
CA PHE A 55 -1.89 -10.73 -3.17
C PHE A 55 -2.52 -11.26 -1.89
N PRO A 56 -3.14 -12.45 -1.93
CA PRO A 56 -3.64 -13.13 -0.74
C PRO A 56 -2.50 -13.63 0.15
N THR A 57 -2.66 -13.51 1.46
CA THR A 57 -1.65 -13.95 2.44
C THR A 57 -2.29 -14.40 3.74
N ALA A 58 -1.66 -15.37 4.43
CA ALA A 58 -2.08 -15.81 5.76
C ALA A 58 -1.70 -14.80 6.86
N LEU A 59 -0.83 -13.83 6.56
CA LEU A 59 -0.34 -12.85 7.52
C LEU A 59 -1.49 -12.07 8.16
N THR A 60 -1.42 -11.89 9.48
CA THR A 60 -2.32 -11.00 10.22
C THR A 60 -1.70 -9.62 10.46
N PRO A 61 -2.50 -8.56 10.67
CA PRO A 61 -1.97 -7.23 11.01
C PRO A 61 -1.06 -7.23 12.24
N GLU A 62 -1.36 -8.07 13.22
CA GLU A 62 -0.62 -8.21 14.46
C GLU A 62 0.77 -8.84 14.22
N GLU A 63 0.86 -9.84 13.35
CA GLU A 63 2.11 -10.54 12.99
C GLU A 63 3.00 -9.75 12.02
N CYS A 64 2.42 -8.85 11.21
CA CYS A 64 3.17 -8.09 10.20
C CYS A 64 4.22 -7.15 10.85
N ALA A 65 5.47 -7.58 10.93
CA ALA A 65 6.54 -6.82 11.59
C ALA A 65 7.36 -5.93 10.64
N SER A 66 7.45 -6.29 9.36
CA SER A 66 8.19 -5.54 8.35
C SER A 66 7.61 -5.76 6.95
N TRP A 67 7.94 -4.86 6.02
CA TRP A 67 7.64 -5.00 4.60
C TRP A 67 8.34 -6.22 4.00
N ASP A 68 9.60 -6.46 4.35
CA ASP A 68 10.36 -7.63 3.87
C ASP A 68 9.71 -8.95 4.30
N MET A 69 9.27 -9.04 5.57
CA MET A 69 8.54 -10.20 6.07
C MET A 69 7.23 -10.40 5.31
N ALA A 70 6.46 -9.33 5.11
CA ALA A 70 5.16 -9.44 4.46
C ALA A 70 5.26 -9.82 2.99
N THR A 71 6.35 -9.43 2.32
CA THR A 71 6.46 -9.50 0.86
C THR A 71 7.52 -10.48 0.36
N ASP A 72 8.17 -11.22 1.28
CA ASP A 72 9.32 -12.06 0.94
C ASP A 72 10.39 -11.26 0.17
N CYS A 73 10.79 -10.12 0.76
CA CYS A 73 11.69 -9.14 0.15
C CYS A 73 11.21 -8.70 -1.26
N GLY A 74 9.90 -8.55 -1.42
CA GLY A 74 9.25 -8.19 -2.68
C GLY A 74 9.03 -9.32 -3.69
N ASN A 75 9.40 -10.57 -3.40
CA ASN A 75 9.23 -11.72 -4.31
C ASN A 75 7.86 -12.38 -4.20
N LEU A 76 7.17 -12.21 -3.08
CA LEU A 76 5.83 -12.72 -2.74
C LEU A 76 5.71 -14.25 -2.62
N ALA A 77 6.60 -15.04 -3.22
CA ALA A 77 6.46 -16.49 -3.31
C ALA A 77 6.35 -17.17 -1.95
N GLY A 78 7.10 -16.70 -0.95
CA GLY A 78 7.04 -17.23 0.42
C GLY A 78 5.79 -16.84 1.22
N THR A 79 5.04 -15.81 0.79
CA THR A 79 3.90 -15.27 1.56
C THR A 79 2.56 -15.31 0.81
N PHE A 80 2.59 -15.63 -0.48
CA PHE A 80 1.43 -15.81 -1.33
C PHE A 80 0.70 -17.10 -0.97
N ASP A 81 -0.58 -17.00 -0.65
CA ASP A 81 -1.45 -18.15 -0.43
C ASP A 81 -2.85 -17.86 -0.99
N MET A 82 -3.15 -18.44 -2.15
CA MET A 82 -4.44 -18.27 -2.84
C MET A 82 -5.65 -18.70 -2.02
N THR A 83 -5.48 -19.47 -0.95
CA THR A 83 -6.54 -19.89 -0.03
C THR A 83 -6.62 -19.04 1.24
N ALA A 84 -5.73 -18.06 1.39
CA ALA A 84 -5.72 -17.21 2.55
C ALA A 84 -6.79 -16.12 2.47
N GLN A 85 -7.31 -15.78 3.65
CA GLN A 85 -8.38 -14.84 3.84
C GLN A 85 -7.91 -13.38 3.67
N ASN A 86 -6.73 -13.04 4.17
CA ASN A 86 -6.22 -11.68 4.15
C ASN A 86 -5.54 -11.36 2.82
N MET A 87 -5.35 -10.06 2.57
CA MET A 87 -4.62 -9.56 1.43
C MET A 87 -3.52 -8.60 1.87
N PHE A 88 -2.45 -8.50 1.08
CA PHE A 88 -1.42 -7.50 1.24
C PHE A 88 -1.19 -6.76 -0.08
N MET A 89 -1.16 -5.43 -0.04
CA MET A 89 -0.80 -4.58 -1.17
C MET A 89 0.69 -4.24 -1.10
N VAL A 90 1.49 -4.88 -1.95
CA VAL A 90 2.95 -4.74 -1.97
C VAL A 90 3.40 -3.44 -2.60
N SER A 91 2.65 -2.94 -3.59
CA SER A 91 3.06 -1.76 -4.34
C SER A 91 1.85 -1.02 -4.89
N PHE A 92 1.91 0.30 -4.82
CA PHE A 92 0.92 1.19 -5.37
C PHE A 92 1.64 2.44 -5.89
N ALA A 93 1.55 2.67 -7.19
CA ALA A 93 2.23 3.81 -7.80
C ALA A 93 1.41 4.43 -8.94
N VAL A 94 1.36 5.76 -8.98
CA VAL A 94 0.69 6.54 -10.02
C VAL A 94 1.55 7.76 -10.35
N VAL A 95 1.87 7.98 -11.62
CA VAL A 95 2.69 9.12 -12.04
C VAL A 95 1.96 10.45 -11.83
N TYR A 96 2.71 11.52 -11.57
CA TYR A 96 2.13 12.86 -11.35
C TYR A 96 1.28 13.39 -12.52
N SER A 97 1.60 12.99 -13.75
CA SER A 97 0.88 13.40 -14.96
C SER A 97 -0.35 12.53 -15.26
N ALA A 98 -0.67 11.54 -14.41
CA ALA A 98 -1.86 10.72 -14.61
C ALA A 98 -3.11 11.58 -14.44
N PRO A 99 -4.23 11.21 -15.11
CA PRO A 99 -5.51 11.88 -14.89
C PRO A 99 -5.90 11.91 -13.41
N ASP A 100 -6.67 12.93 -13.04
CA ASP A 100 -7.24 13.03 -11.70
C ASP A 100 -7.99 11.75 -11.33
N ASN A 101 -7.97 11.42 -10.04
CA ASN A 101 -8.60 10.24 -9.47
C ASN A 101 -8.03 8.88 -9.94
N THR A 102 -6.98 8.80 -10.75
CA THR A 102 -6.34 7.53 -11.14
C THR A 102 -5.99 6.65 -9.94
N SER A 103 -5.41 7.24 -8.89
CA SER A 103 -5.07 6.54 -7.64
C SER A 103 -6.32 6.06 -6.90
N ALA A 104 -7.35 6.89 -6.80
CA ALA A 104 -8.60 6.54 -6.14
C ALA A 104 -9.34 5.41 -6.89
N LEU A 105 -9.32 5.41 -8.23
CA LEU A 105 -9.89 4.37 -9.06
C LEU A 105 -9.16 3.03 -8.88
N LEU A 106 -7.82 3.01 -8.90
CA LEU A 106 -7.06 1.79 -8.62
C LEU A 106 -7.38 1.21 -7.24
N ALA A 107 -7.42 2.06 -6.21
CA ALA A 107 -7.79 1.65 -4.86
C ALA A 107 -9.25 1.17 -4.77
N LEU A 108 -10.17 1.81 -5.50
CA LEU A 108 -11.58 1.41 -5.53
C LEU A 108 -11.71 0.02 -6.15
N THR A 109 -11.10 -0.20 -7.31
CA THR A 109 -11.08 -1.49 -8.00
C THR A 109 -10.49 -2.58 -7.11
N SER A 110 -9.42 -2.27 -6.35
CA SER A 110 -8.82 -3.21 -5.41
C SER A 110 -9.78 -3.66 -4.31
N GLN A 111 -10.58 -2.73 -3.76
CA GLN A 111 -11.58 -3.08 -2.73
C GLN A 111 -12.76 -3.87 -3.32
N VAL A 112 -13.15 -3.60 -4.57
CA VAL A 112 -14.19 -4.37 -5.27
C VAL A 112 -13.73 -5.82 -5.49
N ILE A 113 -12.50 -6.03 -5.96
CA ILE A 113 -11.91 -7.37 -6.13
C ILE A 113 -11.84 -8.11 -4.79
N ARG A 114 -11.39 -7.43 -3.73
CA ARG A 114 -11.37 -7.97 -2.38
C ARG A 114 -12.76 -8.42 -1.92
N LEU A 115 -13.79 -7.60 -2.15
CA LEU A 115 -15.17 -7.93 -1.79
C LEU A 115 -15.72 -9.13 -2.58
N ASP A 116 -15.40 -9.22 -3.86
CA ASP A 116 -15.76 -10.39 -4.68
C ASP A 116 -15.10 -11.67 -4.16
N ARG A 117 -13.81 -11.58 -3.81
CA ARG A 117 -13.06 -12.69 -3.22
C ARG A 117 -13.68 -13.17 -1.90
N LEU A 118 -14.00 -12.26 -0.97
CA LEU A 118 -14.70 -12.61 0.27
C LEU A 118 -15.96 -13.45 -0.01
N ARG A 119 -16.79 -13.01 -0.95
CA ARG A 119 -18.03 -13.68 -1.34
C ARG A 119 -17.77 -15.05 -1.97
N LYS A 120 -16.84 -15.11 -2.93
CA LYS A 120 -16.49 -16.32 -3.68
C LYS A 120 -15.99 -17.46 -2.78
N TYR A 121 -15.20 -17.13 -1.76
CA TYR A 121 -14.62 -18.10 -0.83
C TYR A 121 -15.41 -18.28 0.47
N GLY A 122 -16.52 -17.54 0.64
CA GLY A 122 -17.38 -17.66 1.82
C GLY A 122 -16.77 -17.13 3.11
N TYR A 123 -15.79 -16.22 3.03
CA TYR A 123 -15.22 -15.57 4.21
C TYR A 123 -16.18 -14.50 4.76
N THR A 124 -16.33 -14.46 6.07
CA THR A 124 -17.20 -13.49 6.77
C THR A 124 -16.50 -12.17 7.10
N GLN A 125 -15.18 -12.17 7.11
CA GLN A 125 -14.33 -11.01 7.39
C GLN A 125 -13.01 -11.16 6.61
N ASP A 126 -12.20 -10.11 6.54
CA ASP A 126 -10.79 -10.18 6.10
C ASP A 126 -10.05 -8.91 6.53
N CYS A 127 -8.76 -8.86 6.23
CA CYS A 127 -7.98 -7.64 6.30
C CYS A 127 -7.15 -7.45 5.03
N CYS A 128 -7.15 -6.24 4.48
CA CYS A 128 -6.21 -5.83 3.45
C CYS A 128 -5.17 -4.90 4.06
N MET A 129 -3.92 -5.32 4.05
CA MET A 129 -2.81 -4.61 4.67
C MET A 129 -1.93 -3.92 3.63
N PHE A 130 -1.31 -2.81 4.02
CA PHE A 130 -0.23 -2.20 3.24
C PHE A 130 0.69 -1.39 4.14
N CYS A 131 1.95 -1.28 3.72
CA CYS A 131 2.94 -0.45 4.40
C CYS A 131 3.00 0.92 3.74
N SER A 132 2.77 1.97 4.52
CA SER A 132 3.09 3.34 4.13
C SER A 132 4.43 3.77 4.70
N ARG A 133 5.09 4.65 3.96
CA ARG A 133 6.17 5.48 4.46
C ARG A 133 5.68 6.65 5.33
N MET A 134 6.62 7.29 6.03
CA MET A 134 6.45 8.55 6.76
C MET A 134 7.61 9.53 6.48
N PRO A 135 7.72 10.05 5.23
CA PRO A 135 8.90 10.76 4.74
C PRO A 135 9.21 12.08 5.49
N GLY A 136 8.29 12.61 6.28
CA GLY A 136 8.55 13.79 7.11
C GLY A 136 9.37 13.48 8.38
N PHE A 137 9.56 12.20 8.72
CA PHE A 137 10.17 11.77 9.98
C PHE A 137 11.61 12.24 10.14
N ALA A 138 12.50 11.94 9.19
CA ALA A 138 13.92 12.28 9.33
C ALA A 138 14.16 13.79 9.59
N LYS A 139 13.39 14.66 8.91
CA LYS A 139 13.42 16.10 9.12
C LYS A 139 12.93 16.49 10.52
N ALA A 140 11.82 15.90 10.97
CA ALA A 140 11.28 16.16 12.30
C ALA A 140 12.23 15.68 13.40
N HIS A 141 12.75 14.46 13.29
CA HIS A 141 13.71 13.88 14.24
C HIS A 141 14.98 14.74 14.34
N LYS A 142 15.55 15.18 13.22
CA LYS A 142 16.72 16.08 13.22
C LYS A 142 16.46 17.39 13.97
N LYS A 143 15.25 17.94 13.89
CA LYS A 143 14.88 19.23 14.50
C LYS A 143 14.49 19.10 15.98
N THR A 144 13.73 18.08 16.35
CA THR A 144 13.07 18.00 17.66
C THR A 144 13.47 16.79 18.49
N ARG A 145 14.25 15.86 17.93
CA ARG A 145 14.57 14.55 18.53
C ARG A 145 13.33 13.71 18.86
N ILE A 146 12.19 13.96 18.21
CA ILE A 146 10.99 13.12 18.35
C ILE A 146 11.30 11.68 17.92
N SER A 147 10.84 10.70 18.69
CA SER A 147 10.99 9.28 18.34
C SER A 147 9.99 8.88 17.25
N ALA A 148 10.29 7.81 16.53
CA ALA A 148 9.42 7.31 15.47
C ALA A 148 8.04 6.94 16.01
N GLU A 149 7.97 6.28 17.17
CA GLU A 149 6.74 5.86 17.85
C GLU A 149 5.84 7.03 18.24
N LYS A 150 6.43 8.20 18.49
CA LYS A 150 5.69 9.44 18.76
C LYS A 150 5.31 10.16 17.46
N TYR A 151 6.19 10.14 16.47
CA TYR A 151 6.02 10.89 15.22
C TYR A 151 4.81 10.44 14.40
N TRP A 152 4.67 9.13 14.14
CA TRP A 152 3.59 8.61 13.29
C TRP A 152 2.19 8.88 13.85
N ARG A 153 2.09 9.12 15.16
CA ARG A 153 0.86 9.45 15.89
C ARG A 153 0.55 10.94 15.95
N LEU A 154 1.39 11.80 15.36
CA LEU A 154 1.09 13.22 15.31
C LEU A 154 -0.12 13.47 14.42
N GLU A 155 -1.15 14.09 15.00
CA GLU A 155 -2.39 14.45 14.30
C GLU A 155 -2.56 15.98 14.20
N ASP A 156 -3.31 16.42 13.19
CA ASP A 156 -3.84 17.78 13.10
C ASP A 156 -5.07 17.96 14.04
N PRO A 157 -5.63 19.18 14.19
CA PRO A 157 -6.80 19.40 15.04
C PRO A 157 -8.06 18.65 14.61
N GLN A 158 -8.11 18.12 13.38
CA GLN A 158 -9.20 17.31 12.84
C GLN A 158 -8.96 15.80 13.06
N GLY A 159 -7.85 15.42 13.69
CA GLY A 159 -7.50 14.03 14.00
C GLY A 159 -6.90 13.27 12.81
N ALA A 160 -6.46 13.96 11.76
CA ALA A 160 -5.78 13.35 10.61
C ALA A 160 -4.26 13.33 10.80
N PRO A 161 -3.53 12.33 10.25
CA PRO A 161 -2.07 12.27 10.38
C PRO A 161 -1.37 13.52 9.84
N ARG A 162 -0.33 14.00 10.54
CA ARG A 162 0.48 15.14 10.08
C ARG A 162 1.48 14.80 8.97
N ASP A 163 1.93 13.55 8.93
CA ASP A 163 2.81 13.12 7.84
C ASP A 163 2.01 13.06 6.53
N ALA A 164 2.55 13.66 5.47
CA ALA A 164 1.82 13.84 4.21
C ALA A 164 1.46 12.51 3.53
N ALA A 165 2.31 11.48 3.62
CA ALA A 165 2.03 10.18 3.03
C ALA A 165 0.94 9.45 3.82
N LEU A 166 1.02 9.48 5.16
CA LEU A 166 -0.01 8.91 6.02
C LEU A 166 -1.35 9.63 5.83
N TYR A 167 -1.33 10.96 5.71
CA TYR A 167 -2.52 11.78 5.45
C TYR A 167 -3.18 11.42 4.11
N GLN A 168 -2.39 11.22 3.05
CA GLN A 168 -2.91 10.81 1.75
C GLN A 168 -3.69 9.50 1.84
N TYR A 169 -3.11 8.47 2.48
CA TYR A 169 -3.80 7.19 2.65
C TYR A 169 -5.01 7.30 3.57
N HIS A 170 -4.91 8.04 4.67
CA HIS A 170 -6.03 8.32 5.58
C HIS A 170 -7.24 8.94 4.84
N ARG A 171 -7.01 9.76 3.80
CA ARG A 171 -8.11 10.30 2.98
C ARG A 171 -8.73 9.28 2.01
N MET A 172 -7.98 8.26 1.64
CA MET A 172 -8.40 7.22 0.70
C MET A 172 -9.01 6.01 1.40
N THR A 173 -8.95 5.95 2.73
CA THR A 173 -9.42 4.82 3.52
C THR A 173 -10.36 5.29 4.62
N ALA A 174 -11.23 4.39 5.08
CA ALA A 174 -12.07 4.64 6.25
C ALA A 174 -11.36 4.37 7.59
N GLU A 175 -10.16 3.81 7.51
CA GLU A 175 -9.39 3.30 8.64
C GLU A 175 -8.20 4.20 8.92
N LYS A 176 -7.83 4.29 10.21
CA LYS A 176 -6.61 4.97 10.65
C LYS A 176 -5.38 4.08 10.46
N PRO A 177 -4.16 4.65 10.42
CA PRO A 177 -2.94 3.84 10.47
C PRO A 177 -2.96 2.93 11.72
N PHE A 178 -2.61 1.66 11.56
CA PHE A 178 -2.81 0.63 12.58
C PHE A 178 -1.66 0.56 13.58
N LYS A 179 -0.43 0.39 13.09
CA LYS A 179 0.77 0.34 13.92
C LYS A 179 2.01 0.82 13.18
N ILE A 180 3.02 1.25 13.94
CA ILE A 180 4.37 1.42 13.42
C ILE A 180 5.10 0.08 13.34
N MET A 181 5.88 -0.10 12.29
CA MET A 181 6.84 -1.19 12.09
C MET A 181 8.25 -0.59 12.25
N LEU A 182 8.78 -0.66 13.47
CA LEU A 182 10.14 -0.20 13.76
C LEU A 182 11.13 -1.04 12.97
N ASP A 183 12.08 -0.35 12.33
CA ASP A 183 13.03 -0.93 11.38
C ASP A 183 12.39 -1.83 10.29
N GLY A 184 11.09 -1.66 10.05
CA GLY A 184 10.30 -2.55 9.21
C GLY A 184 10.26 -2.16 7.73
N TYR A 185 10.93 -1.07 7.33
CA TYR A 185 11.04 -0.66 5.94
C TYR A 185 12.39 0.01 5.65
N GLN A 186 13.45 -0.77 5.81
CA GLN A 186 14.86 -0.34 5.72
C GLN A 186 15.22 0.51 4.48
N PRO A 187 14.68 0.25 3.28
CA PRO A 187 15.02 1.05 2.11
C PRO A 187 14.57 2.53 2.18
N ASP A 188 13.67 2.92 3.09
CA ASP A 188 13.19 4.29 3.21
C ASP A 188 13.97 5.09 4.25
N VAL A 189 15.04 5.74 3.78
CA VAL A 189 15.91 6.59 4.60
C VAL A 189 15.20 7.81 5.18
N LEU A 190 14.18 8.36 4.50
CA LEU A 190 13.42 9.51 5.01
C LEU A 190 12.49 9.13 6.16
N SER A 191 12.04 7.87 6.16
CA SER A 191 11.31 7.27 7.28
C SER A 191 12.24 6.69 8.36
N GLY A 192 13.56 6.79 8.20
CA GLY A 192 14.54 6.22 9.13
C GLY A 192 14.54 4.69 9.14
N GLY A 193 14.14 4.05 8.04
CA GLY A 193 14.00 2.59 7.96
C GLY A 193 12.69 2.06 8.57
N HIS A 194 11.80 2.92 9.04
CA HIS A 194 10.52 2.53 9.64
C HIS A 194 9.38 2.51 8.63
N GLY A 195 8.39 1.66 8.87
CA GLY A 195 7.13 1.64 8.12
C GLY A 195 5.93 1.92 9.03
N VAL A 196 4.79 2.27 8.43
CA VAL A 196 3.51 2.36 9.14
C VAL A 196 2.52 1.44 8.43
N LEU A 197 2.00 0.46 9.15
CA LEU A 197 1.04 -0.50 8.64
C LEU A 197 -0.36 0.11 8.68
N PHE A 198 -1.07 0.04 7.56
CA PHE A 198 -2.52 0.17 7.50
C PHE A 198 -3.15 -1.21 7.45
N ALA A 199 -4.28 -1.39 8.14
CA ALA A 199 -5.02 -2.63 8.21
C ALA A 199 -6.51 -2.35 7.92
N LEU A 200 -6.91 -2.56 6.66
CA LEU A 200 -8.26 -2.23 6.21
C LEU A 200 -9.19 -3.41 6.47
N ARG A 201 -10.21 -3.29 7.33
CA ARG A 201 -11.09 -4.42 7.68
C ARG A 201 -12.45 -4.41 6.99
N ASN A 202 -12.96 -3.23 6.64
CA ASN A 202 -14.28 -3.09 6.03
C ASN A 202 -14.18 -2.68 4.54
N PRO A 203 -14.21 -3.62 3.57
CA PRO A 203 -14.10 -3.27 2.16
C PRO A 203 -15.26 -2.41 1.66
N VAL A 204 -16.48 -2.61 2.17
CA VAL A 204 -17.66 -1.81 1.77
C VAL A 204 -17.50 -0.37 2.19
N LEU A 205 -17.08 -0.12 3.43
CA LEU A 205 -16.86 1.24 3.91
C LEU A 205 -15.73 1.95 3.14
N ASN A 206 -14.63 1.23 2.84
CA ASN A 206 -13.55 1.78 2.03
C ASN A 206 -14.00 2.07 0.58
N ILE A 207 -14.86 1.24 -0.03
CA ILE A 207 -15.49 1.53 -1.32
C ILE A 207 -16.29 2.84 -1.25
N CYS A 208 -17.12 3.01 -0.23
CA CYS A 208 -17.92 4.24 -0.06
C CYS A 208 -17.03 5.48 0.13
N THR A 209 -15.97 5.38 0.92
CA THR A 209 -14.99 6.47 1.11
C THR A 209 -14.35 6.87 -0.22
N LEU A 210 -13.88 5.90 -1.00
CA LEU A 210 -13.24 6.14 -2.29
C LEU A 210 -14.22 6.70 -3.32
N ALA A 211 -15.44 6.17 -3.39
CA ALA A 211 -16.48 6.69 -4.28
C ALA A 211 -16.82 8.15 -3.96
N THR A 212 -16.92 8.50 -2.67
CA THR A 212 -17.16 9.88 -2.22
C THR A 212 -15.99 10.80 -2.59
N LEU A 213 -14.75 10.32 -2.42
CA LEU A 213 -13.55 11.07 -2.82
C LEU A 213 -13.52 11.35 -4.32
N ILE A 214 -13.94 10.39 -5.15
CA ILE A 214 -14.00 10.53 -6.61
C ILE A 214 -15.10 11.51 -7.02
N ALA A 215 -16.27 11.44 -6.38
CA ALA A 215 -17.42 12.28 -6.73
C ALA A 215 -17.28 13.75 -6.31
N ASN A 216 -16.47 14.05 -5.31
CA ASN A 216 -16.30 15.39 -4.74
C ASN A 216 -15.15 16.20 -5.37
N LYS A 217 -14.61 15.75 -6.52
CA LYS A 217 -13.57 16.44 -7.29
C LYS A 217 -14.03 16.65 -8.73
#